data_AF-A0A0E0DTC3-F1
#
_entry.id   AF-A0A0E0DTC3-F1
#
_cell.length_a   1.000
_cell.length_b   1.000
_cell.length_c   1.000
_cell.angle_alpha   90.00
_cell.angle_beta   90.00
_cell.angle_gamma   90.00
#
_symmetry.space_group_name_H-M   'P 1'
#
loop_
_entity.id
_entity.type
_entity.pdbx_description
1 polymer ?
#
loop_
_entity_poly.entity_id
_entity_poly.type
_entity_poly.pdbx_seq_one_letter_code
_entity_poly.pdbx_strand_id
1 'polypeptide(L)'
;MAPTKKAKKSTDNINNKLQLVMKSGKYTLGYKTVLKTLRNSKGKLIILANNCPPLRKSEIEYYAMLGKVSVHHFHGNNVDLGTACGKYYRC
;
A
#
# COMPACT_ATOMS: atom_id res chain seq x y z
N MET A 1 -18.25 23.17 24.74
CA MET A 1 -17.57 22.69 23.52
C MET A 1 -16.68 21.51 23.92
N ALA A 2 -17.10 20.27 23.67
CA ALA A 2 -16.37 19.08 24.11
C ALA A 2 -15.07 18.91 23.30
N PRO A 3 -13.94 18.50 23.91
CA PRO A 3 -12.70 18.30 23.19
C PRO A 3 -12.82 17.09 22.27
N THR A 4 -12.69 17.32 20.97
CA THR A 4 -12.63 16.26 19.96
C THR A 4 -11.33 15.48 20.17
N LYS A 5 -11.44 14.24 20.67
CA LYS A 5 -10.34 13.27 20.70
C LYS A 5 -9.82 13.09 19.27
N LYS A 6 -8.70 13.73 18.93
CA LYS A 6 -7.92 13.39 17.72
C LYS A 6 -7.47 11.94 17.88
N ALA A 7 -8.11 11.03 17.16
CA ALA A 7 -7.70 9.65 17.07
C ALA A 7 -6.24 9.60 16.59
N LYS A 8 -5.33 9.20 17.47
CA LYS A 8 -3.93 8.90 17.13
C LYS A 8 -3.99 7.73 16.15
N LYS A 9 -3.91 8.02 14.85
CA LYS A 9 -4.00 7.04 13.76
C LYS A 9 -2.94 5.95 14.01
N SER A 10 -3.38 4.70 13.99
CA SER A 10 -2.63 3.46 14.22
C SER A 10 -1.54 3.17 13.17
N THR A 11 -0.67 4.14 12.91
CA THR A 11 0.37 4.10 11.87
C THR A 11 1.43 3.05 12.21
N ASP A 12 1.76 2.88 13.49
CA ASP A 12 2.73 1.89 13.99
C ASP A 12 2.30 0.44 13.72
N ASN A 13 1.00 0.18 13.64
CA ASN A 13 0.48 -1.18 13.44
C ASN A 13 0.63 -1.65 11.97
N ILE A 14 0.62 -0.74 11.01
CA ILE A 14 0.73 -1.10 9.58
C ILE A 14 2.15 -1.56 9.24
N ASN A 15 3.17 -0.89 9.76
CA ASN A 15 4.56 -1.28 9.51
C ASN A 15 4.85 -2.69 10.05
N ASN A 16 4.41 -3.00 11.27
CA ASN A 16 4.56 -4.32 11.86
C ASN A 16 3.81 -5.40 11.06
N LYS A 17 2.58 -5.10 10.62
CA LYS A 17 1.80 -6.00 9.74
C LYS A 17 2.49 -6.20 8.38
N LEU A 18 3.08 -5.15 7.82
CA LEU A 18 3.78 -5.22 6.53
C LEU A 18 5.02 -6.10 6.63
N GLN A 19 5.80 -5.97 7.71
CA GLN A 19 6.95 -6.85 7.97
C GLN A 19 6.55 -8.33 8.09
N LEU A 20 5.41 -8.63 8.73
CA LEU A 20 4.89 -10.00 8.79
C LEU A 20 4.54 -10.54 7.40
N VAL A 21 3.85 -9.74 6.58
CA VAL A 21 3.49 -10.12 5.20
C VAL A 21 4.75 -10.33 4.34
N MET A 22 5.80 -9.54 4.55
CA MET A 22 7.06 -9.71 3.82
C MET A 22 7.82 -10.98 4.22
N LYS A 23 7.65 -11.46 5.46
CA LYS A 23 8.30 -12.69 5.95
C LYS A 23 7.59 -13.96 5.49
N SER A 24 6.26 -14.03 5.58
CA SER A 24 5.50 -15.27 5.37
C SER A 24 4.40 -15.16 4.29
N GLY A 25 4.09 -13.96 3.83
CA GLY A 25 3.02 -13.72 2.88
C GLY A 25 3.45 -13.79 1.41
N LYS A 26 2.47 -13.97 0.53
CA LYS A 26 2.65 -13.77 -0.91
C LYS A 26 2.45 -12.29 -1.23
N TYR A 27 3.45 -11.66 -1.82
CA TYR A 27 3.41 -10.25 -2.19
C TYR A 27 3.99 -10.05 -3.59
N THR A 28 3.63 -8.93 -4.21
CA THR A 28 4.22 -8.45 -5.46
C THR A 28 4.56 -6.98 -5.29
N LEU A 29 5.76 -6.58 -5.68
CA LEU A 29 6.24 -5.20 -5.63
C LEU A 29 6.40 -4.63 -7.03
N GLY A 30 6.11 -3.34 -7.19
CA GLY A 30 6.28 -2.60 -8.43
C GLY A 30 5.01 -2.44 -9.28
N TYR A 31 5.01 -1.39 -10.08
CA TYR A 31 3.86 -0.95 -10.88
C TYR A 31 3.34 -2.00 -11.88
N LYS A 32 4.23 -2.50 -12.74
CA LYS A 32 3.87 -3.42 -13.84
C LYS A 32 3.34 -4.76 -13.34
N THR A 33 3.95 -5.28 -12.27
CA THR A 33 3.56 -6.53 -11.63
C THR A 33 2.22 -6.36 -10.94
N VAL A 34 2.02 -5.29 -10.16
CA VAL A 34 0.73 -4.97 -9.51
C VAL A 34 -0.41 -4.90 -10.53
N LEU A 35 -0.25 -4.20 -11.66
CA LEU A 35 -1.25 -4.18 -12.73
C LEU A 35 -1.57 -5.58 -13.29
N LYS A 36 -0.56 -6.46 -13.40
CA LYS A 36 -0.77 -7.85 -13.82
C LYS A 36 -1.52 -8.66 -12.76
N THR A 37 -1.23 -8.46 -11.47
CA THR A 37 -1.94 -9.13 -10.37
C THR A 37 -3.38 -8.66 -10.23
N LEU A 38 -3.65 -7.36 -10.44
CA LEU A 38 -5.01 -6.81 -10.46
C LEU A 38 -5.83 -7.38 -11.62
N ARG A 39 -5.28 -7.39 -12.85
CA ARG A 39 -5.99 -7.96 -14.01
C ARG A 39 -6.34 -9.44 -13.81
N ASN A 40 -5.48 -10.17 -13.11
CA ASN A 40 -5.73 -11.58 -12.78
C ASN A 40 -6.61 -11.78 -11.53
N SER A 41 -7.10 -10.70 -10.90
CA SER A 41 -7.91 -10.73 -9.66
C SER A 41 -7.28 -11.50 -8.50
N LYS A 42 -5.94 -11.54 -8.42
CA LYS A 42 -5.20 -12.28 -7.38
C LYS A 42 -4.80 -11.41 -6.17
N GLY A 43 -4.92 -10.08 -6.29
CA GLY A 43 -4.58 -9.13 -5.23
C GLY A 43 -5.73 -8.94 -4.24
N LYS A 44 -5.44 -8.96 -2.93
CA LYS A 44 -6.42 -8.69 -1.86
C LYS A 44 -6.32 -7.29 -1.28
N LEU A 45 -5.12 -6.73 -1.28
CA LEU A 45 -4.79 -5.42 -0.73
C LEU A 45 -3.69 -4.79 -1.57
N ILE A 46 -3.82 -3.49 -1.86
CA ILE A 46 -2.81 -2.68 -2.53
C ILE A 46 -2.38 -1.58 -1.58
N ILE A 47 -1.08 -1.35 -1.48
CA ILE A 47 -0.51 -0.28 -0.66
C ILE A 47 0.16 0.73 -1.59
N LEU A 48 -0.22 2.00 -1.47
CA LEU A 48 0.30 3.09 -2.28
C LEU A 48 1.10 4.06 -1.41
N ALA A 49 2.36 4.31 -1.78
CA ALA A 49 3.16 5.37 -1.17
C ALA A 49 2.57 6.75 -1.45
N ASN A 50 2.83 7.70 -0.54
CA ASN A 50 2.31 9.05 -0.63
C ASN A 50 2.84 9.82 -1.86
N ASN A 51 4.10 9.59 -2.24
CA ASN A 51 4.76 10.25 -3.37
C ASN A 51 4.57 9.52 -4.72
N CYS A 52 3.58 8.63 -4.85
CA CYS A 52 3.29 7.99 -6.13
C CYS A 52 2.74 9.03 -7.13
N PRO A 53 3.22 9.06 -8.40
CA PRO A 53 2.72 10.02 -9.38
C PRO A 53 1.20 9.94 -9.54
N PRO A 54 0.49 11.08 -9.64
CA PRO A 54 -0.97 11.12 -9.60
C PRO A 54 -1.61 10.26 -10.69
N LEU A 55 -1.05 10.26 -11.91
CA LEU A 55 -1.55 9.45 -13.02
C LEU A 55 -1.52 7.94 -12.69
N ARG A 56 -0.41 7.44 -12.14
CA ARG A 56 -0.27 6.02 -11.77
C ARG A 56 -1.14 5.66 -10.56
N LYS A 57 -1.27 6.59 -9.62
CA LYS A 57 -2.14 6.43 -8.45
C LYS A 57 -3.59 6.24 -8.89
N SER A 58 -4.10 7.15 -9.72
CA SER A 58 -5.47 7.07 -10.26
C SER A 58 -5.69 5.83 -11.10
N GLU A 59 -4.71 5.42 -11.91
CA GLU A 59 -4.79 4.19 -12.71
C GLU A 59 -4.91 2.94 -11.81
N ILE A 60 -4.07 2.82 -10.77
CA ILE A 60 -4.14 1.70 -9.83
C ILE A 60 -5.47 1.69 -9.06
N GLU A 61 -5.92 2.86 -8.56
CA GLU A 61 -7.20 2.98 -7.85
C GLU A 61 -8.38 2.58 -8.73
N TYR A 62 -8.37 2.99 -10.00
CA TYR A 62 -9.39 2.61 -10.96
C TYR A 62 -9.45 1.09 -11.18
N TYR A 63 -8.31 0.46 -11.44
CA TYR A 63 -8.27 -1.00 -11.58
C TYR A 63 -8.61 -1.73 -10.28
N ALA A 64 -8.23 -1.18 -9.12
CA ALA A 64 -8.55 -1.76 -7.82
C ALA A 64 -10.06 -1.72 -7.57
N MET A 65 -10.73 -0.64 -7.95
CA MET A 65 -12.19 -0.49 -7.88
C MET A 65 -12.89 -1.54 -8.75
N LEU A 66 -12.44 -1.76 -9.98
CA LEU A 66 -12.97 -2.79 -10.87
C LEU A 66 -12.77 -4.20 -10.31
N GLY A 67 -11.60 -4.47 -9.73
CA GLY A 67 -11.25 -5.76 -9.12
C GLY A 67 -11.80 -5.97 -7.71
N LYS A 68 -12.54 -5.00 -7.14
CA LYS A 68 -13.00 -4.98 -5.74
C LYS A 68 -11.87 -5.22 -4.73
N VAL A 69 -10.69 -4.68 -5.00
CA VAL A 69 -9.50 -4.81 -4.17
C VAL A 69 -9.37 -3.60 -3.25
N SER A 70 -9.09 -3.83 -1.96
CA SER A 70 -8.88 -2.74 -1.01
C SER A 70 -7.59 -1.99 -1.30
N VAL A 71 -7.65 -0.65 -1.28
CA VAL A 71 -6.49 0.23 -1.44
C VAL A 71 -6.20 0.92 -0.11
N HIS A 72 -4.94 0.87 0.32
CA HIS A 72 -4.47 1.53 1.53
C HIS A 72 -3.40 2.58 1.19
N HIS A 73 -3.69 3.84 1.50
CA HIS A 73 -2.71 4.91 1.36
C HIS A 73 -1.72 4.88 2.52
N PHE A 74 -0.48 4.58 2.19
CA PHE A 74 0.63 4.65 3.12
C PHE A 74 1.03 6.12 3.33
N HIS A 75 1.23 6.51 4.59
CA HIS A 75 1.53 7.90 4.93
C HIS A 75 2.97 8.30 4.55
N GLY A 76 3.89 7.34 4.47
CA GLY A 76 5.28 7.57 4.07
C GLY A 76 5.50 7.58 2.57
N ASN A 77 6.73 7.91 2.19
CA ASN A 77 7.20 7.92 0.81
C ASN A 77 7.63 6.51 0.36
N ASN A 78 7.93 6.35 -0.93
CA ASN A 78 8.44 5.10 -1.51
C ASN A 78 9.72 4.55 -0.86
N VAL A 79 10.54 5.42 -0.25
CA VAL A 79 11.71 5.02 0.55
C VAL A 79 11.24 4.36 1.85
N ASP A 80 10.37 5.04 2.60
CA ASP A 80 9.83 4.52 3.86
C ASP A 80 9.07 3.21 3.66
N LEU A 81 8.30 3.13 2.56
CA LEU A 81 7.60 1.91 2.18
C LEU A 81 8.60 0.78 1.85
N GLY A 82 9.68 1.09 1.12
CA GLY A 82 10.75 0.12 0.83
C GLY A 82 11.40 -0.40 2.11
N THR A 83 11.76 0.48 3.03
CA THR A 83 12.32 0.13 4.34
C THR A 83 11.34 -0.71 5.18
N ALA A 84 10.06 -0.33 5.22
CA ALA A 84 9.02 -1.11 5.90
C ALA A 84 8.83 -2.50 5.26
N CYS A 85 9.06 -2.62 3.95
CA CYS A 85 9.09 -3.90 3.25
C CYS A 85 10.40 -4.70 3.43
N GLY A 86 11.40 -4.15 4.12
CA GLY A 86 12.74 -4.76 4.24
C GLY A 86 13.54 -4.77 2.93
N LYS A 87 13.27 -3.83 2.02
CA LYS A 87 13.97 -3.68 0.73
C LYS A 87 14.89 -2.47 0.75
N TYR A 88 16.06 -2.61 0.14
CA TYR A 88 17.04 -1.52 -0.05
C TYR A 88 16.76 -0.68 -1.31
N TYR A 89 15.57 -0.81 -1.91
CA TYR A 89 15.14 -0.05 -3.08
C TYR A 89 13.75 0.55 -2.86
N ARG A 90 13.47 1.63 -3.61
CA ARG A 90 12.19 2.35 -3.58
C ARG A 90 11.07 1.45 -4.10
N CYS A 91 10.01 1.28 -3.30
CA CYS A 91 8.86 0.43 -3.62
C CYS A 91 7.66 1.23 -4.14
#